data_AF-A0AAR2LIA1-F1
#
_entry.id   AF-A0AAR2LIA1-F1
#
_cell.length_a   1.000
_cell.length_b   1.000
_cell.length_c   1.000
_cell.angle_alpha   90.00
_cell.angle_beta   90.00
_cell.angle_gamma   90.00
#
_symmetry.space_group_name_H-M   'P 1'
#
loop_
_entity.id
_entity.type
_entity.pdbx_description
1 polymer ?
#
loop_
_entity_poly.entity_id
_entity_poly.type
_entity_poly.pdbx_seq_one_letter_code
_entity_poly.pdbx_strand_id
1 'polypeptide(L)'
;MDNSGKEKEAMQLMAEADKKVKSSGSFLGGMFGGNHKVEDACEMYARAANMFKMAKNWSAAGNAFCQAARLHMQMQNKLDAATSFVDAGNAYKKADPQEAINCLNAAIDIYTDMLCTCYTSNVHIHVCSLIILLFSITYFFTDITHM
;
A
#
# COMPACT_ATOMS: atom_id res chain seq x y z
N MET A 1 -9.62 28.13 7.02
CA MET A 1 -9.66 26.64 6.96
C MET A 1 -8.32 26.17 7.49
N ASP A 2 -8.29 25.84 8.77
CA ASP A 2 -7.04 25.65 9.52
C ASP A 2 -6.51 24.24 9.32
N ASN A 3 -5.58 24.07 8.37
CA ASN A 3 -4.91 22.77 8.12
C ASN A 3 -4.17 22.25 9.36
N SER A 4 -3.76 23.14 10.27
CA SER A 4 -3.07 22.78 11.52
C SER A 4 -3.89 21.86 12.44
N GLY A 5 -5.22 21.96 12.42
CA GLY A 5 -6.07 21.07 13.23
C GLY A 5 -6.04 19.63 12.72
N LYS A 6 -6.14 19.47 11.39
CA LYS A 6 -6.14 18.16 10.72
C LYS A 6 -4.79 17.45 10.81
N GLU A 7 -3.70 18.19 10.72
CA GLU A 7 -2.34 17.62 10.91
C GLU A 7 -2.13 17.10 12.33
N LYS A 8 -2.62 17.84 13.34
CA LYS A 8 -2.53 17.41 14.74
C LYS A 8 -3.36 16.15 15.00
N GLU A 9 -4.58 16.09 14.47
CA GLU A 9 -5.43 14.90 14.57
C GLU A 9 -4.80 13.69 13.87
N ALA A 10 -4.25 13.89 12.67
CA ALA A 10 -3.52 12.84 11.94
C ALA A 10 -2.29 12.34 12.71
N MET A 11 -1.54 13.24 13.33
CA MET A 11 -0.38 12.88 14.14
C MET A 11 -0.76 12.09 15.41
N GLN A 12 -1.89 12.43 16.03
CA GLN A 12 -2.43 11.66 17.15
C GLN A 12 -2.82 10.25 16.73
N LEU A 13 -3.53 10.11 15.60
CA LEU A 13 -3.89 8.80 15.04
C LEU A 13 -2.65 7.95 14.72
N MET A 14 -1.60 8.54 14.16
CA MET A 14 -0.32 7.83 13.94
C MET A 14 0.32 7.37 15.24
N ALA A 15 0.32 8.23 16.28
CA ALA A 15 0.91 7.88 17.57
C ALA A 15 0.12 6.76 18.28
N GLU A 16 -1.21 6.75 18.15
CA GLU A 16 -2.06 5.66 18.66
C GLU A 16 -1.84 4.36 17.88
N ALA A 17 -1.71 4.44 16.55
CA ALA A 17 -1.40 3.30 15.71
C ALA A 17 -0.03 2.69 16.06
N ASP A 18 1.01 3.51 16.25
CA ASP A 18 2.34 3.04 16.66
C ASP A 18 2.33 2.36 18.03
N LYS A 19 1.54 2.89 18.98
CA LYS A 19 1.34 2.22 20.29
C LYS A 19 0.66 0.87 20.11
N LYS A 20 -0.36 0.76 19.26
CA LYS A 20 -1.02 -0.53 18.97
C LYS A 20 -0.03 -1.53 18.36
N VAL A 21 0.79 -1.13 17.38
CA VAL A 21 1.82 -1.98 16.75
C VAL A 21 2.92 -2.40 17.73
N LYS A 22 3.40 -1.50 18.59
CA LYS A 22 4.41 -1.85 19.60
C LYS A 22 3.85 -2.78 20.68
N SER A 23 2.58 -2.59 21.04
CA SER A 23 1.91 -3.48 22.00
C SER A 23 1.70 -4.89 21.45
N SER A 24 1.60 -5.07 20.12
CA SER A 24 1.52 -6.40 19.51
C SER A 24 2.89 -7.08 19.36
N GLY A 25 4.00 -6.32 19.36
CA GLY A 25 5.38 -6.84 19.24
C GLY A 25 6.08 -7.21 20.57
N SER A 26 5.46 -6.96 21.73
CA SER A 26 6.03 -7.38 23.02
C SER A 26 5.89 -8.90 23.19
N PHE A 27 7.00 -9.58 22.89
CA PHE A 27 7.40 -11.00 22.94
C PHE A 27 6.93 -11.87 24.15
N LEU A 28 6.00 -11.43 25.01
CA LEU A 28 5.46 -12.20 26.15
C LEU A 28 3.95 -12.52 26.02
N GLY A 29 3.37 -12.43 24.81
CA GLY A 29 1.96 -12.72 24.54
C GLY A 29 1.79 -13.75 23.42
N GLY A 30 2.20 -14.99 23.68
CA GLY A 30 2.24 -16.06 22.69
C GLY A 30 0.88 -16.36 22.01
N MET A 31 0.94 -16.41 20.68
CA MET A 31 0.37 -17.50 19.87
C MET A 31 -1.11 -17.49 19.43
N PHE A 32 -1.94 -16.45 19.63
CA PHE A 32 -3.31 -16.52 19.04
C PHE A 32 -4.08 -15.20 18.72
N GLY A 33 -3.48 -14.01 18.68
CA GLY A 33 -4.30 -12.78 18.52
C GLY A 33 -3.63 -11.52 17.95
N GLY A 34 -2.46 -11.64 17.32
CA GLY A 34 -1.66 -10.50 16.87
C GLY A 34 -2.17 -9.78 15.61
N ASN A 35 -2.73 -10.52 14.63
CA ASN A 35 -3.05 -9.97 13.30
C ASN A 35 -4.08 -8.85 13.35
N HIS A 36 -5.18 -9.01 14.09
CA HIS A 36 -6.24 -7.99 14.14
C HIS A 36 -5.75 -6.65 14.69
N LYS A 37 -4.79 -6.63 15.62
CA LYS A 37 -4.25 -5.37 16.17
C LYS A 37 -3.38 -4.63 15.15
N VAL A 38 -2.68 -5.37 14.29
CA VAL A 38 -1.85 -4.79 13.23
C VAL A 38 -2.74 -4.27 12.10
N GLU A 39 -3.82 -4.97 11.79
CA GLU A 39 -4.81 -4.55 10.80
C GLU A 39 -5.54 -3.27 11.21
N ASP A 40 -6.01 -3.21 12.46
CA ASP A 40 -6.54 -2.00 13.09
C ASP A 40 -5.58 -0.82 12.99
N ALA A 41 -4.29 -1.04 13.30
CA ALA A 41 -3.29 0.00 13.23
C ALA A 41 -3.06 0.47 11.79
N CYS A 42 -3.14 -0.43 10.82
CA CYS A 42 -3.00 -0.12 9.41
C CYS A 42 -4.12 0.80 8.91
N GLU A 43 -5.37 0.54 9.29
CA GLU A 43 -6.50 1.42 8.97
C GLU A 43 -6.32 2.81 9.61
N MET A 44 -5.81 2.86 10.85
CA MET A 44 -5.51 4.12 11.53
C MET A 44 -4.43 4.93 10.80
N TYR A 45 -3.37 4.28 10.30
CA TYR A 45 -2.36 4.94 9.47
C TYR A 45 -2.92 5.45 8.14
N ALA A 46 -3.75 4.66 7.45
CA ALA A 46 -4.40 5.10 6.21
C ALA A 46 -5.33 6.30 6.44
N ARG A 47 -6.08 6.30 7.55
CA ARG A 47 -6.94 7.43 7.94
C ARG A 47 -6.11 8.69 8.23
N ALA A 48 -5.02 8.56 8.99
CA ALA A 48 -4.10 9.65 9.24
C ALA A 48 -3.48 10.20 7.93
N ALA A 49 -3.08 9.32 7.03
CA ALA A 49 -2.51 9.69 5.74
C ALA A 49 -3.50 10.50 4.88
N ASN A 50 -4.78 10.11 4.88
CA ASN A 50 -5.85 10.87 4.23
C ASN A 50 -6.02 12.28 4.84
N MET A 51 -5.94 12.42 6.16
CA MET A 51 -5.96 13.72 6.82
C MET A 51 -4.75 14.59 6.46
N PHE A 52 -3.55 14.02 6.37
CA PHE A 52 -2.35 14.72 5.88
C PHE A 52 -2.48 15.17 4.42
N LYS A 53 -3.11 14.35 3.55
CA LYS A 53 -3.45 14.77 2.18
C LYS A 53 -4.39 15.97 2.16
N MET A 54 -5.40 16.01 3.03
CA MET A 54 -6.30 17.17 3.15
C MET A 54 -5.58 18.42 3.67
N ALA A 55 -4.59 18.24 4.55
CA ALA A 55 -3.76 19.32 5.06
C ALA A 55 -2.72 19.83 4.04
N LYS A 56 -2.63 19.21 2.85
CA LYS A 56 -1.61 19.46 1.80
C LYS A 56 -0.19 19.11 2.26
N ASN A 57 -0.04 18.30 3.30
CA ASN A 57 1.25 17.86 3.81
C ASN A 57 1.60 16.51 3.18
N TRP A 58 2.15 16.58 1.97
CA TRP A 58 2.44 15.39 1.16
C TRP A 58 3.58 14.54 1.72
N SER A 59 4.59 15.16 2.36
CA SER A 59 5.72 14.44 2.98
C SER A 59 5.26 13.57 4.16
N ALA A 60 4.42 14.12 5.04
CA ALA A 60 3.90 13.38 6.19
C ALA A 60 2.90 12.29 5.75
N ALA A 61 2.06 12.59 4.76
CA ALA A 61 1.13 11.61 4.18
C ALA A 61 1.88 10.40 3.60
N GLY A 62 2.94 10.64 2.83
CA GLY A 62 3.78 9.58 2.27
C GLY A 62 4.38 8.69 3.36
N ASN A 63 4.89 9.29 4.45
CA ASN A 63 5.48 8.52 5.55
C ASN A 63 4.43 7.65 6.24
N ALA A 64 3.23 8.20 6.50
CA ALA A 64 2.12 7.43 7.06
C ALA A 64 1.73 6.23 6.18
N PHE A 65 1.66 6.41 4.86
CA PHE A 65 1.42 5.29 3.93
C PHE A 65 2.56 4.28 3.91
N CYS A 66 3.83 4.71 3.99
CA CYS A 66 4.96 3.78 4.10
C CYS A 66 4.90 2.94 5.38
N GLN A 67 4.49 3.52 6.51
CA GLN A 67 4.29 2.77 7.74
C GLN A 67 3.16 1.75 7.58
N ALA A 68 2.01 2.15 7.00
CA ALA A 68 0.91 1.23 6.69
C ALA A 68 1.37 0.09 5.78
N ALA A 69 2.09 0.39 4.70
CA ALA A 69 2.59 -0.60 3.74
C ALA A 69 3.53 -1.63 4.40
N ARG A 70 4.38 -1.19 5.33
CA ARG A 70 5.25 -2.07 6.12
C ARG A 70 4.46 -3.01 7.05
N LEU A 71 3.36 -2.55 7.62
CA LEU A 71 2.48 -3.40 8.42
C LEU A 71 1.73 -4.41 7.54
N HIS A 72 1.23 -4.00 6.38
CA HIS A 72 0.64 -4.92 5.41
C HIS A 72 1.63 -6.01 4.95
N MET A 73 2.91 -5.67 4.78
CA MET A 73 3.98 -6.66 4.53
C MET A 73 4.11 -7.68 5.66
N GLN A 74 4.03 -7.25 6.92
CA GLN A 74 4.09 -8.16 8.08
C GLN A 74 2.86 -9.08 8.16
N MET A 75 1.69 -8.62 7.72
CA MET A 75 0.47 -9.42 7.67
C MET A 75 0.37 -10.35 6.45
N GLN A 76 1.42 -10.41 5.61
CA GLN A 76 1.45 -11.13 4.33
C GLN A 76 0.44 -10.65 3.27
N ASN A 77 -0.21 -9.49 3.46
CA ASN A 77 -1.05 -8.87 2.44
C ASN A 77 -0.19 -8.09 1.44
N LYS A 78 0.49 -8.83 0.56
CA LYS A 78 1.41 -8.25 -0.44
C LYS A 78 0.70 -7.29 -1.41
N LEU A 79 -0.53 -7.60 -1.82
CA LEU A 79 -1.33 -6.76 -2.71
C LEU A 79 -1.62 -5.38 -2.07
N ASP A 80 -2.15 -5.37 -0.84
CA ASP A 80 -2.48 -4.12 -0.13
C ASP A 80 -1.25 -3.28 0.21
N ALA A 81 -0.14 -3.96 0.54
CA ALA A 81 1.14 -3.31 0.77
C ALA A 81 1.65 -2.61 -0.50
N ALA A 82 1.58 -3.27 -1.66
CA ALA A 82 2.00 -2.69 -2.93
C ALA A 82 1.14 -1.47 -3.31
N THR A 83 -0.19 -1.56 -3.16
CA THR A 83 -1.09 -0.41 -3.35
C THR A 83 -0.75 0.74 -2.42
N SER A 84 -0.47 0.46 -1.14
CA SER A 84 -0.07 1.47 -0.15
C SER A 84 1.26 2.15 -0.51
N PHE A 85 2.24 1.41 -1.05
CA PHE A 85 3.50 1.97 -1.54
C PHE A 85 3.31 2.87 -2.78
N VAL A 86 2.38 2.50 -3.68
CA VAL A 86 2.03 3.35 -4.84
C VAL A 86 1.37 4.65 -4.37
N ASP A 87 0.47 4.60 -3.40
CA ASP A 87 -0.15 5.78 -2.80
C ASP A 87 0.86 6.67 -2.07
N ALA A 88 1.83 6.08 -1.37
CA ALA A 88 2.96 6.79 -0.79
C ALA A 88 3.79 7.49 -1.87
N GLY A 89 4.14 6.79 -2.94
CA GLY A 89 4.88 7.34 -4.08
C GLY A 89 4.15 8.50 -4.76
N ASN A 90 2.82 8.41 -4.89
CA ASN A 90 1.99 9.49 -5.42
C ASN A 90 1.98 10.73 -4.51
N ALA A 91 2.02 10.55 -3.19
CA ALA A 91 2.17 11.66 -2.24
C ALA A 91 3.58 12.25 -2.32
N TYR A 92 4.62 11.42 -2.27
CA TYR A 92 6.02 11.86 -2.33
C TYR A 92 6.37 12.54 -3.63
N LYS A 93 5.78 12.18 -4.77
CA LYS A 93 6.01 12.87 -6.06
C LYS A 93 5.80 14.39 -5.98
N LYS A 94 4.95 14.87 -5.08
CA LYS A 94 4.70 16.31 -4.86
C LYS A 94 5.60 16.95 -3.79
N ALA A 95 6.24 16.14 -2.94
CA ALA A 95 7.07 16.58 -1.84
C ALA A 95 8.56 16.35 -2.10
N ASP A 96 8.93 15.09 -2.32
CA ASP A 96 10.30 14.64 -2.57
C ASP A 96 10.31 13.53 -3.66
N PRO A 97 10.85 13.80 -4.85
CA PRO A 97 10.89 12.82 -5.93
C PRO A 97 11.86 11.66 -5.68
N GLN A 98 12.89 11.82 -4.83
CA GLN A 98 13.82 10.73 -4.53
C GLN A 98 13.15 9.66 -3.68
N GLU A 99 12.43 10.07 -2.64
CA GLU A 99 11.67 9.15 -1.79
C GLU A 99 10.52 8.48 -2.55
N ALA A 100 9.93 9.18 -3.53
CA ALA A 100 8.92 8.60 -4.40
C ALA A 100 9.47 7.43 -5.23
N ILE A 101 10.68 7.57 -5.79
CA ILE A 101 11.35 6.51 -6.55
C ILE A 101 11.60 5.29 -5.66
N ASN A 102 12.11 5.52 -4.43
CA ASN A 102 12.35 4.44 -3.47
C ASN A 102 11.05 3.66 -3.14
N CYS A 103 9.94 4.37 -2.90
CA CYS A 103 8.64 3.75 -2.63
C CYS A 103 8.09 2.97 -3.84
N LEU A 104 8.23 3.51 -5.05
CA LEU A 104 7.77 2.85 -6.27
C LEU A 104 8.60 1.61 -6.60
N ASN A 105 9.92 1.66 -6.41
CA ASN A 105 10.78 0.48 -6.58
C ASN A 105 10.37 -0.64 -5.62
N ALA A 106 10.09 -0.33 -4.36
CA ALA A 106 9.59 -1.31 -3.40
C ALA A 106 8.26 -1.93 -3.85
N ALA A 107 7.32 -1.12 -4.38
CA ALA A 107 6.07 -1.65 -4.93
C ALA A 107 6.30 -2.60 -6.13
N ILE A 108 7.22 -2.24 -7.03
CA ILE A 108 7.58 -3.07 -8.19
C ILE A 108 8.15 -4.41 -7.72
N ASP A 109 9.08 -4.41 -6.76
CA ASP A 109 9.67 -5.64 -6.21
C ASP A 109 8.59 -6.57 -5.64
N ILE A 110 7.61 -6.02 -4.93
CA ILE A 110 6.48 -6.77 -4.37
C ILE A 110 5.59 -7.36 -5.47
N TYR A 111 5.27 -6.57 -6.50
CA TYR A 111 4.47 -7.05 -7.64
C TYR A 111 5.21 -8.11 -8.44
N THR A 112 6.52 -7.97 -8.63
CA THR A 112 7.36 -8.96 -9.31
C THR A 112 7.46 -10.25 -8.50
N ASP A 113 7.61 -10.18 -7.18
CA ASP A 113 7.60 -11.35 -6.30
C ASP A 113 6.24 -12.08 -6.33
N MET A 114 5.12 -11.33 -6.30
CA MET A 114 3.79 -11.89 -6.49
C MET A 114 3.65 -12.60 -7.85
N LEU A 115 4.10 -11.99 -8.95
CA LEU A 115 4.10 -12.61 -10.28
C LEU A 115 4.99 -13.86 -10.36
N CYS A 116 6.09 -13.90 -9.62
CA CYS A 116 6.95 -15.08 -9.60
C CYS A 116 6.28 -16.25 -8.88
N THR A 117 5.59 -15.99 -7.76
CA THR A 117 4.88 -17.05 -7.01
C THR A 117 3.70 -17.68 -7.78
N CYS A 118 3.07 -16.93 -8.69
CA CYS A 118 2.04 -17.50 -9.56
C CYS A 118 2.63 -18.34 -10.72
N TYR A 119 3.87 -18.10 -11.11
CA TYR A 119 4.58 -18.93 -12.11
C TYR A 119 4.96 -20.31 -11.57
N THR A 120 5.35 -20.40 -10.29
CA THR A 120 5.77 -21.66 -9.65
C THR A 120 4.60 -22.54 -9.20
N SER A 121 3.40 -21.97 -9.07
CA SER A 121 2.20 -22.70 -8.68
C SER A 121 1.45 -23.12 -9.94
N ASN A 122 1.31 -24.43 -10.17
CA ASN A 122 0.59 -25.04 -11.30
C ASN A 122 -0.93 -24.69 -11.40
N VAL A 123 -1.40 -23.61 -10.78
CA VAL A 123 -2.78 -23.12 -10.79
C VAL A 123 -2.84 -21.63 -11.19
N HIS A 124 -2.15 -21.21 -12.25
CA HIS A 124 -2.51 -19.95 -12.91
C HIS A 124 -2.09 -19.74 -14.37
N ILE A 125 -1.73 -20.79 -15.12
CA ILE A 125 -1.57 -20.67 -16.59
C ILE A 125 -2.90 -20.21 -17.24
N HIS A 126 -4.04 -20.64 -16.71
CA HIS A 126 -5.34 -20.34 -17.30
C HIS A 126 -5.80 -18.89 -17.14
N VAL A 127 -5.53 -18.22 -16.02
CA VAL A 127 -6.03 -16.85 -15.78
C VAL A 127 -5.08 -15.79 -16.33
N CYS A 128 -3.76 -16.01 -16.24
CA CYS A 128 -2.79 -15.14 -16.93
C CYS A 128 -2.97 -15.18 -18.45
N SER A 129 -3.22 -16.35 -19.04
CA SER A 129 -3.50 -16.46 -20.47
C SER A 129 -4.83 -15.78 -20.85
N LEU A 130 -5.85 -15.82 -19.99
CA LEU A 130 -7.14 -15.17 -20.28
C LEU A 130 -7.02 -13.65 -20.32
N ILE A 131 -6.26 -13.05 -19.40
CA ILE A 131 -6.05 -11.60 -19.35
C ILE A 131 -5.26 -11.12 -20.56
N ILE A 132 -4.23 -11.86 -20.99
CA ILE A 132 -3.44 -11.52 -22.19
C ILE A 132 -4.30 -11.67 -23.46
N LEU A 133 -5.11 -12.73 -23.57
CA LEU A 133 -5.98 -12.96 -24.73
C LEU A 133 -7.08 -11.89 -24.82
N LEU A 134 -7.67 -11.48 -23.69
CA LEU A 134 -8.66 -10.40 -23.66
C LEU A 134 -8.05 -9.05 -24.09
N PHE A 135 -6.82 -8.76 -23.68
CA PHE A 135 -6.11 -7.55 -24.12
C PHE A 135 -5.85 -7.55 -25.63
N SER A 136 -5.41 -8.68 -26.19
CA SER A 136 -5.19 -8.83 -27.64
C SER A 136 -6.48 -8.79 -28.45
N ILE A 137 -7.58 -9.39 -27.98
CA ILE A 137 -8.88 -9.35 -28.69
C ILE A 137 -9.44 -7.93 -28.70
N THR A 138 -9.30 -7.19 -27.60
CA THR A 138 -9.79 -5.81 -27.52
C THR A 138 -8.98 -4.89 -28.43
N TYR A 139 -7.65 -5.06 -28.49
CA TYR A 139 -6.78 -4.34 -29.44
C TYR A 139 -7.08 -4.70 -30.89
N PHE A 140 -7.29 -5.98 -31.19
CA PHE A 140 -7.60 -6.45 -32.53
C PHE A 140 -8.97 -5.93 -33.04
N PHE A 141 -9.97 -5.80 -32.17
CA PHE A 141 -11.25 -5.21 -32.53
C PHE A 141 -11.21 -3.68 -32.70
N THR A 142 -10.33 -2.98 -31.98
CA THR A 142 -10.19 -1.53 -32.12
C THR A 142 -9.50 -1.13 -33.42
N ASP A 143 -8.56 -1.95 -33.93
CA ASP A 143 -7.94 -1.73 -35.24
C ASP A 143 -8.91 -1.97 -36.42
N ILE A 144 -9.87 -2.90 -36.29
CA ILE A 144 -10.84 -3.20 -37.37
C ILE A 144 -11.93 -2.12 -37.50
N THR A 145 -12.23 -1.37 -36.43
CA THR A 145 -13.29 -0.36 -36.45
C THR A 145 -12.79 1.03 -36.91
N HIS A 146 -11.50 1.17 -37.18
CA HIS A 146 -10.86 2.43 -37.61
C HIS A 146 -10.30 2.39 -39.04
N MET A 147 -10.74 1.40 -39.85
CA MET A 147 -10.66 1.37 -41.32
C MET A 147 -12.06 1.42 -41.92
#